data_AF-A0A951CTB3-F1
#
_entry.id   AF-A0A951CTB3-F1
#
_cell.length_a   1.000
_cell.length_b   1.000
_cell.length_c   1.000
_cell.angle_alpha   90.00
_cell.angle_beta   90.00
_cell.angle_gamma   90.00
#
_symmetry.space_group_name_H-M   'P 1'
#
loop_
_entity.id
_entity.type
_entity.pdbx_description
1 polymer ?
#
loop_
_entity_poly.entity_id
_entity_poly.type
_entity_poly.pdbx_seq_one_letter_code
_entity_poly.pdbx_strand_id
1 'polypeptide(L)'
;MFRTCSRALLAAGGDERVWGPVANRRSAAYRAVRKAPPGGLAVRRTFATCPTILLLASFASAQAPRCDRACLEGYVNQYLDALAAHNPFTLPLAPKVRFSENDQVLEFGDGMWNVVDGIGNYKHYVADPQAGQIGFFGTVKENGTPAALALRLKIDNRKITEIETVVLRGGNPNSATLIEQLGQPDPAFLETVPRAQRLPRDTLAQVVHKYFDAVEAGVDNGAFHKDCERIGNGVKVTHNSSLSMPGLNWNPFTLGCGEQVATKMYSWIETIYPRRIPIVDDERQAVFAIATFQVPGNRLSIQSPGHGTYKFSDDNTVPKFVKVPEAFRMKDGRVYRAAGLVVDLPYGTQDAFFKDDWRRRR
;
A
#
# COMPACT_ATOMS: atom_id res chain seq x y z
N MET A 1 42.90 -21.37 40.78
CA MET A 1 41.44 -21.50 40.57
C MET A 1 41.23 -22.16 39.22
N PHE A 2 41.26 -23.50 39.17
CA PHE A 2 40.09 -24.41 39.01
C PHE A 2 39.36 -24.19 37.67
N ARG A 3 39.65 -25.03 36.64
CA ARG A 3 38.87 -26.22 36.19
C ARG A 3 37.53 -25.80 35.51
N THR A 4 37.09 -26.30 34.35
CA THR A 4 37.18 -27.67 33.82
C THR A 4 36.72 -27.74 32.36
N CYS A 5 37.28 -28.73 31.66
CA CYS A 5 36.75 -29.37 30.45
C CYS A 5 35.84 -30.56 30.88
N SER A 6 34.74 -30.86 30.16
CA SER A 6 34.06 -32.18 30.07
C SER A 6 32.91 -32.10 29.05
N ARG A 7 32.93 -32.88 27.94
CA ARG A 7 32.52 -34.30 27.76
C ARG A 7 31.01 -34.52 27.98
N ALA A 8 30.27 -34.85 26.92
CA ALA A 8 29.87 -36.21 26.46
C ALA A 8 28.64 -36.74 27.24
N LEU A 9 27.56 -37.20 26.61
CA LEU A 9 27.36 -38.46 25.84
C LEU A 9 26.15 -38.26 24.88
N LEU A 10 26.17 -38.72 23.61
CA LEU A 10 25.81 -40.09 23.14
C LEU A 10 24.43 -40.53 23.65
N ALA A 11 23.50 -41.15 22.93
CA ALA A 11 23.28 -41.73 21.60
C ALA A 11 21.82 -42.27 21.70
N ALA A 12 21.04 -42.71 20.72
CA ALA A 12 21.25 -43.23 19.38
C ALA A 12 19.87 -43.32 18.69
N GLY A 13 19.92 -43.33 17.34
CA GLY A 13 19.10 -44.19 16.47
C GLY A 13 17.63 -43.77 16.31
N GLY A 14 17.14 -43.41 15.13
CA GLY A 14 17.47 -43.95 13.81
C GLY A 14 16.32 -44.84 13.39
N ASP A 15 15.62 -44.48 12.32
CA ASP A 15 15.66 -45.24 11.07
C ASP A 15 14.83 -44.50 10.02
N GLU A 16 15.49 -44.16 8.92
CA GLU A 16 14.89 -43.73 7.67
C GLU A 16 14.10 -44.88 7.07
N ARG A 17 13.04 -44.59 6.29
CA ARG A 17 12.75 -45.43 5.12
C ARG A 17 11.94 -44.71 4.04
N VAL A 18 12.68 -44.26 3.04
CA VAL A 18 12.58 -44.61 1.60
C VAL A 18 11.28 -44.32 0.83
N TRP A 19 11.48 -43.57 -0.25
CA TRP A 19 10.60 -43.29 -1.39
C TRP A 19 10.26 -44.52 -2.25
N GLY A 20 9.05 -44.54 -2.82
CA GLY A 20 8.69 -45.39 -3.98
C GLY A 20 7.21 -45.28 -4.39
N PRO A 21 6.88 -45.08 -5.69
CA PRO A 21 5.56 -44.61 -6.13
C PRO A 21 4.59 -45.76 -6.48
N VAL A 22 3.28 -45.51 -6.37
CA VAL A 22 2.26 -46.43 -6.90
C VAL A 22 1.30 -45.70 -7.85
N ALA A 23 1.15 -46.34 -9.00
CA ALA A 23 0.46 -45.88 -10.19
C ALA A 23 -1.07 -45.90 -10.08
N ASN A 24 -1.66 -44.90 -10.75
CA ASN A 24 -2.81 -44.98 -11.66
C ASN A 24 -3.63 -46.29 -11.67
N ARG A 25 -4.88 -46.21 -11.23
CA ARG A 25 -5.97 -47.07 -11.73
C ARG A 25 -7.18 -46.24 -12.10
N ARG A 26 -7.43 -46.19 -13.40
CA ARG A 26 -8.69 -45.79 -14.02
C ARG A 26 -9.77 -46.80 -13.63
N SER A 27 -10.99 -46.34 -13.40
CA SER A 27 -12.19 -47.17 -13.50
C SER A 27 -13.26 -46.37 -14.24
N ALA A 28 -13.66 -46.93 -15.37
CA ALA A 28 -14.68 -46.45 -16.29
C ALA A 28 -15.97 -47.27 -16.11
N ALA A 29 -17.04 -46.78 -16.75
CA ALA A 29 -18.39 -47.35 -16.89
C ALA A 29 -19.31 -47.07 -15.69
N TYR A 30 -20.53 -46.55 -15.85
CA TYR A 30 -21.55 -46.88 -16.85
C TYR A 30 -22.39 -45.66 -17.27
N ARG A 31 -22.54 -45.40 -18.58
CA ARG A 31 -23.67 -44.62 -19.12
C ARG A 31 -24.53 -45.57 -19.96
N ALA A 32 -25.73 -45.86 -19.45
CA ALA A 32 -26.72 -46.65 -20.17
C ALA A 32 -27.31 -45.83 -21.33
N VAL A 33 -27.17 -46.38 -22.53
CA VAL A 33 -27.84 -45.95 -23.76
C VAL A 33 -29.31 -46.36 -23.68
N ARG A 34 -30.24 -45.39 -23.70
CA ARG A 34 -31.67 -45.67 -23.91
C ARG A 34 -31.96 -45.62 -25.40
N LYS A 35 -32.32 -46.77 -25.97
CA LYS A 35 -32.92 -46.91 -27.31
C LYS A 35 -34.36 -46.41 -27.29
N ALA A 36 -34.75 -45.62 -28.28
CA ALA A 36 -36.15 -45.31 -28.60
C ALA A 36 -36.74 -46.39 -29.50
N PRO A 37 -38.03 -46.76 -29.34
CA PRO A 37 -38.78 -47.49 -30.36
C PRO A 37 -39.65 -46.55 -31.23
N PRO A 38 -40.08 -47.01 -32.41
CA PRO A 38 -40.68 -46.16 -33.44
C PRO A 38 -42.22 -46.22 -33.46
N GLY A 39 -42.82 -45.21 -34.10
CA GLY A 39 -44.03 -45.41 -34.90
C GLY A 39 -45.35 -44.88 -34.34
N GLY A 40 -45.87 -43.84 -35.01
CA GLY A 40 -47.28 -43.74 -35.39
C GLY A 40 -48.25 -43.05 -34.42
N LEU A 41 -48.68 -41.84 -34.76
CA LEU A 41 -49.99 -41.54 -35.36
C LEU A 41 -50.15 -40.01 -35.47
N ALA A 42 -50.41 -39.53 -36.68
CA ALA A 42 -50.67 -38.11 -36.94
C ALA A 42 -52.10 -37.75 -36.51
N VAL A 43 -52.24 -37.00 -35.43
CA VAL A 43 -53.50 -36.33 -35.05
C VAL A 43 -53.38 -34.86 -35.43
N ARG A 44 -54.17 -34.43 -36.43
CA ARG A 44 -54.37 -33.01 -36.76
C ARG A 44 -55.03 -32.32 -35.57
N ARG A 45 -54.25 -31.61 -34.77
CA ARG A 45 -54.74 -30.67 -33.76
C ARG A 45 -54.81 -29.28 -34.39
N THR A 46 -56.02 -28.77 -34.58
CA THR A 46 -56.28 -27.36 -34.84
C THR A 46 -55.90 -26.55 -33.60
N PHE A 47 -54.80 -25.79 -33.68
CA PHE A 47 -54.41 -24.85 -32.65
C PHE A 47 -55.21 -23.56 -32.79
N ALA A 48 -56.12 -23.31 -31.85
CA ALA A 48 -56.66 -21.97 -31.62
C ALA A 48 -55.56 -21.11 -31.01
N THR A 49 -55.09 -20.11 -31.76
CA THR A 49 -54.08 -19.15 -31.31
C THR A 49 -54.72 -18.17 -30.32
N CYS A 50 -54.50 -18.40 -29.03
CA CYS A 50 -54.73 -17.40 -27.98
C CYS A 50 -53.52 -16.46 -27.97
N PRO A 51 -53.67 -15.13 -28.12
CA PRO A 51 -52.54 -14.22 -28.10
C PRO A 51 -52.02 -14.11 -26.66
N THR A 52 -50.98 -14.88 -26.33
CA THR A 52 -50.25 -14.74 -25.08
C THR A 52 -49.48 -13.43 -25.13
N ILE A 53 -50.00 -12.40 -24.48
CA ILE A 53 -49.26 -11.18 -24.19
C ILE A 53 -48.12 -11.59 -23.24
N LEU A 54 -46.93 -11.81 -23.79
CA LEU A 54 -45.70 -11.88 -23.01
C LEU A 54 -45.44 -10.48 -22.43
N LEU A 55 -45.90 -10.25 -21.20
CA LEU A 55 -45.35 -9.21 -20.34
C LEU A 55 -43.88 -9.55 -20.08
N LEU A 56 -43.00 -9.03 -20.92
CA LEU A 56 -41.58 -8.92 -20.62
C LEU A 56 -41.45 -7.96 -19.44
N ALA A 57 -41.53 -8.49 -18.22
CA ALA A 57 -41.09 -7.79 -17.04
C ALA A 57 -39.61 -7.47 -17.23
N SER A 58 -39.32 -6.22 -17.61
CA SER A 58 -37.96 -5.69 -17.56
C SER A 58 -37.54 -5.68 -16.10
N PHE A 59 -36.90 -6.76 -15.65
CA PHE A 59 -36.09 -6.72 -14.44
C PHE A 59 -34.94 -5.76 -14.74
N ALA A 60 -35.15 -4.47 -14.45
CA ALA A 60 -34.05 -3.55 -14.26
C ALA A 60 -33.22 -4.16 -13.13
N SER A 61 -32.12 -4.84 -13.49
CA SER A 61 -31.10 -5.19 -12.51
C SER A 61 -30.59 -3.87 -11.97
N ALA A 62 -31.11 -3.46 -10.81
CA ALA A 62 -30.51 -2.41 -10.03
C ALA A 62 -29.07 -2.87 -9.77
N GLN A 63 -28.14 -2.32 -10.53
CA GLN A 63 -26.72 -2.58 -10.35
C GLN A 63 -26.44 -2.20 -8.90
N ALA A 64 -26.01 -3.18 -8.10
CA ALA A 64 -25.71 -2.93 -6.69
C ALA A 64 -24.84 -1.66 -6.62
N PRO A 65 -25.18 -0.68 -5.76
CA PRO A 65 -24.44 0.57 -5.70
C PRO A 65 -22.94 0.28 -5.64
N ARG A 66 -22.17 0.91 -6.53
CA ARG A 66 -20.70 0.87 -6.44
C ARG A 66 -20.30 1.30 -5.03
N CYS A 67 -19.28 0.66 -4.46
CA CYS A 67 -18.79 0.98 -3.13
C CYS A 67 -18.27 2.42 -3.12
N ASP A 68 -19.03 3.33 -2.52
CA ASP A 68 -18.68 4.73 -2.35
C ASP A 68 -17.61 4.92 -1.25
N ARG A 69 -17.23 6.17 -0.94
CA ARG A 69 -16.23 6.48 0.09
C ARG A 69 -16.59 5.82 1.43
N ALA A 70 -17.82 6.03 1.91
CA ALA A 70 -18.26 5.53 3.21
C ALA A 70 -18.20 3.99 3.25
N CYS A 71 -18.60 3.33 2.16
CA CYS A 71 -18.45 1.90 2.00
C CYS A 71 -16.98 1.45 2.09
N LEU A 72 -16.07 2.11 1.37
CA LEU A 72 -14.63 1.79 1.37
C LEU A 72 -13.99 2.02 2.75
N GLU A 73 -14.30 3.14 3.41
CA GLU A 73 -13.85 3.42 4.78
C GLU A 73 -14.37 2.35 5.76
N GLY A 74 -15.59 1.86 5.53
CA GLY A 74 -16.14 0.71 6.26
C GLY A 74 -15.34 -0.58 6.13
N TYR A 75 -14.71 -0.86 4.98
CA TYR A 75 -13.81 -2.01 4.82
C TYR A 75 -12.52 -1.84 5.62
N VAL A 76 -11.97 -0.62 5.69
CA VAL A 76 -10.80 -0.35 6.53
C VAL A 76 -11.16 -0.52 8.02
N ASN A 77 -12.31 -0.02 8.45
CA ASN A 77 -12.74 -0.20 9.84
C ASN A 77 -12.91 -1.68 10.20
N GLN A 78 -13.58 -2.46 9.34
CA GLN A 78 -13.67 -3.91 9.52
C GLN A 78 -12.30 -4.59 9.55
N TYR A 79 -11.37 -4.17 8.69
CA TYR A 79 -10.00 -4.69 8.68
C TYR A 79 -9.30 -4.44 10.02
N LEU A 80 -9.39 -3.21 10.55
CA LEU A 80 -8.78 -2.85 11.83
C LEU A 80 -9.42 -3.61 13.00
N ASP A 81 -10.75 -3.76 13.01
CA ASP A 81 -11.45 -4.55 14.03
C ASP A 81 -11.02 -6.03 13.98
N ALA A 82 -10.95 -6.61 12.78
CA ALA A 82 -10.48 -7.98 12.57
C ALA A 82 -9.02 -8.17 12.98
N LEU A 83 -8.16 -7.18 12.68
CA LEU A 83 -6.75 -7.16 13.03
C LEU A 83 -6.56 -7.17 14.55
N ALA A 84 -7.26 -6.30 15.29
CA ALA A 84 -7.18 -6.26 16.75
C ALA A 84 -7.79 -7.50 17.42
N ALA A 85 -8.76 -8.15 16.76
CA ALA A 85 -9.35 -9.40 17.22
C ALA A 85 -8.56 -10.66 16.82
N HIS A 86 -7.43 -10.51 16.11
CA HIS A 86 -6.65 -11.61 15.53
C HIS A 86 -7.50 -12.59 14.71
N ASN A 87 -8.55 -12.11 14.05
CA ASN A 87 -9.53 -12.96 13.36
C ASN A 87 -9.76 -12.53 11.90
N PRO A 88 -8.88 -12.95 10.97
CA PRO A 88 -8.97 -12.59 9.56
C PRO A 88 -10.23 -13.13 8.87
N PHE A 89 -10.84 -14.20 9.40
CA PHE A 89 -11.99 -14.88 8.78
C PHE A 89 -13.31 -14.10 8.90
N THR A 90 -13.34 -13.03 9.69
CA THR A 90 -14.49 -12.12 9.78
C THR A 90 -14.61 -11.21 8.55
N LEU A 91 -13.54 -11.10 7.75
CA LEU A 91 -13.52 -10.23 6.59
C LEU A 91 -14.16 -10.88 5.36
N PRO A 92 -14.82 -10.08 4.49
CA PRO A 92 -15.31 -10.56 3.22
C PRO A 92 -14.16 -10.74 2.22
N LEU A 93 -13.39 -11.82 2.35
CA LEU A 93 -12.23 -12.10 1.49
C LEU A 93 -12.63 -12.78 0.17
N ALA A 94 -11.87 -12.49 -0.89
CA ALA A 94 -11.90 -13.28 -2.11
C ALA A 94 -11.14 -14.61 -1.90
N PRO A 95 -11.45 -15.69 -2.67
CA PRO A 95 -10.80 -17.00 -2.49
C PRO A 95 -9.27 -17.00 -2.65
N LYS A 96 -8.71 -16.01 -3.33
CA LYS A 96 -7.27 -15.84 -3.57
C LYS A 96 -6.82 -14.43 -3.18
N VAL A 97 -7.16 -14.01 -1.96
CA VAL A 97 -6.68 -12.73 -1.43
C VAL A 97 -5.15 -12.74 -1.38
N ARG A 98 -4.53 -11.66 -1.82
CA ARG A 98 -3.08 -11.47 -1.71
C ARG A 98 -2.77 -10.50 -0.58
N PHE A 99 -1.95 -10.91 0.36
CA PHE A 99 -1.50 -10.12 1.50
C PHE A 99 0.01 -9.91 1.45
N SER A 100 0.48 -8.71 1.80
CA SER A 100 1.89 -8.47 2.08
C SER A 100 2.08 -7.54 3.27
N GLU A 101 3.16 -7.74 4.02
CA GLU A 101 3.69 -6.81 5.01
C GLU A 101 5.12 -6.44 4.64
N ASN A 102 5.42 -5.14 4.50
CA ASN A 102 6.77 -4.65 4.18
C ASN A 102 7.39 -5.36 2.96
N ASP A 103 6.60 -5.46 1.88
CA ASP A 103 6.92 -6.16 0.63
C ASP A 103 7.14 -7.68 0.72
N GLN A 104 6.96 -8.29 1.89
CA GLN A 104 6.92 -9.74 2.03
C GLN A 104 5.49 -10.24 1.81
N VAL A 105 5.29 -11.12 0.83
CA VAL A 105 4.01 -11.81 0.64
C VAL A 105 3.89 -12.88 1.72
N LEU A 106 2.84 -12.80 2.52
CA LEU A 106 2.60 -13.69 3.67
C LEU A 106 1.26 -14.39 3.53
N GLU A 107 1.08 -15.49 4.29
CA GLU A 107 -0.24 -16.05 4.53
C GLU A 107 -1.09 -15.04 5.30
N PHE A 108 -2.37 -14.93 4.93
CA PHE A 108 -3.23 -13.94 5.57
C PHE A 108 -3.56 -14.34 7.01
N GLY A 109 -3.28 -13.44 7.96
CA GLY A 109 -3.34 -13.72 9.40
C GLY A 109 -1.97 -13.91 10.05
N ASP A 110 -0.87 -13.84 9.29
CA ASP A 110 0.51 -13.87 9.83
C ASP A 110 1.07 -12.44 10.06
N GLY A 111 2.30 -12.35 10.57
CA GLY A 111 3.01 -11.09 10.80
C GLY A 111 2.37 -10.28 11.92
N MET A 112 2.05 -9.01 11.64
CA MET A 112 1.42 -8.10 12.60
C MET A 112 0.10 -8.64 13.19
N TRP A 113 -0.60 -9.51 12.45
CA TRP A 113 -1.86 -10.11 12.89
C TRP A 113 -1.74 -10.94 14.17
N ASN A 114 -0.54 -11.41 14.52
CA ASN A 114 -0.31 -12.20 15.73
C ASN A 114 -0.08 -11.34 16.98
N VAL A 115 0.20 -10.04 16.83
CA VAL A 115 0.74 -9.19 17.90
C VAL A 115 0.00 -7.88 18.11
N VAL A 116 -0.82 -7.45 17.16
CA VAL A 116 -1.59 -6.20 17.29
C VAL A 116 -2.69 -6.35 18.33
N ASP A 117 -2.62 -5.62 19.43
CA ASP A 117 -3.56 -5.71 20.55
C ASP A 117 -4.46 -4.47 20.71
N GLY A 118 -4.31 -3.48 19.82
CA GLY A 118 -5.13 -2.28 19.85
C GLY A 118 -5.00 -1.41 18.61
N ILE A 119 -6.03 -0.58 18.40
CA ILE A 119 -6.06 0.45 17.37
C ILE A 119 -5.74 1.80 18.02
N GLY A 120 -4.88 2.58 17.37
CA GLY A 120 -4.49 3.92 17.83
C GLY A 120 -5.47 5.01 17.40
N ASN A 121 -5.12 6.25 17.72
CA ASN A 121 -5.98 7.41 17.53
C ASN A 121 -5.85 8.06 16.15
N TYR A 122 -4.70 7.90 15.47
CA TYR A 122 -4.47 8.49 14.16
C TYR A 122 -5.16 7.67 13.07
N LYS A 123 -5.97 8.33 12.24
CA LYS A 123 -6.68 7.72 11.10
C LYS A 123 -6.75 8.71 9.94
N HIS A 124 -6.22 8.32 8.78
CA HIS A 124 -6.25 9.12 7.56
C HIS A 124 -6.59 8.23 6.37
N TYR A 125 -7.75 8.49 5.76
CA TYR A 125 -8.27 7.72 4.63
C TYR A 125 -8.10 8.48 3.31
N VAL A 126 -7.75 7.76 2.25
CA VAL A 126 -7.74 8.23 0.85
C VAL A 126 -8.52 7.22 0.03
N ALA A 127 -9.71 7.59 -0.43
CA ALA A 127 -10.68 6.64 -0.99
C ALA A 127 -10.85 6.85 -2.50
N ASP A 128 -10.89 5.76 -3.24
CA ASP A 128 -11.07 5.75 -4.69
C ASP A 128 -12.22 4.82 -5.09
N PRO A 129 -13.47 5.33 -5.03
CA PRO A 129 -14.66 4.57 -5.45
C PRO A 129 -14.62 4.09 -6.90
N GLN A 130 -13.90 4.81 -7.78
CA GLN A 130 -13.80 4.46 -9.19
C GLN A 130 -12.94 3.20 -9.38
N ALA A 131 -11.83 3.09 -8.67
CA ALA A 131 -10.92 1.95 -8.74
C ALA A 131 -11.26 0.83 -7.73
N GLY A 132 -12.21 1.05 -6.83
CA GLY A 132 -12.54 0.11 -5.75
C GLY A 132 -11.37 -0.06 -4.79
N GLN A 133 -10.63 1.01 -4.50
CA GLN A 133 -9.44 0.94 -3.64
C GLN A 133 -9.48 2.00 -2.54
N ILE A 134 -8.86 1.69 -1.41
CA ILE A 134 -8.71 2.63 -0.30
C ILE A 134 -7.34 2.49 0.34
N GLY A 135 -6.77 3.66 0.61
CA GLY A 135 -5.49 3.87 1.27
C GLY A 135 -5.78 4.38 2.66
N PHE A 136 -4.99 3.96 3.62
CA PHE A 136 -5.16 4.32 5.01
C PHE A 136 -3.79 4.49 5.65
N PHE A 137 -3.62 5.59 6.37
CA PHE A 137 -2.56 5.72 7.37
C PHE A 137 -3.20 5.69 8.75
N GLY A 138 -2.65 4.88 9.65
CA GLY A 138 -3.09 4.82 11.02
C GLY A 138 -2.02 4.36 11.98
N THR A 139 -2.39 4.33 13.24
CA THR A 139 -1.59 3.76 14.32
C THR A 139 -2.29 2.55 14.90
N VAL A 140 -1.48 1.57 15.31
CA VAL A 140 -1.89 0.36 16.04
C VAL A 140 -0.97 0.18 17.24
N LYS A 141 -1.30 -0.74 18.13
CA LYS A 141 -0.45 -1.16 19.24
C LYS A 141 -0.06 -2.61 19.04
N GLU A 142 1.23 -2.90 19.16
CA GLU A 142 1.79 -4.25 19.20
C GLU A 142 2.34 -4.48 20.60
N ASN A 143 1.73 -5.38 21.39
CA ASN A 143 2.08 -5.62 22.79
C ASN A 143 2.16 -4.30 23.61
N GLY A 144 1.17 -3.43 23.46
CA GLY A 144 1.10 -2.11 24.09
C GLY A 144 2.02 -1.03 23.51
N THR A 145 2.88 -1.35 22.53
CA THR A 145 3.81 -0.40 21.90
C THR A 145 3.25 0.16 20.59
N PRO A 146 3.25 1.48 20.35
CA PRO A 146 2.76 2.04 19.08
C PRO A 146 3.55 1.57 17.85
N ALA A 147 2.82 1.21 16.80
CA ALA A 147 3.32 1.03 15.43
C ALA A 147 2.47 1.86 14.46
N ALA A 148 3.08 2.38 13.39
CA ALA A 148 2.35 3.08 12.34
C ALA A 148 2.16 2.17 11.12
N LEU A 149 0.98 2.24 10.52
CA LEU A 149 0.51 1.39 9.45
C LEU A 149 0.10 2.26 8.26
N ALA A 150 0.68 2.00 7.10
CA ALA A 150 0.07 2.34 5.82
C ALA A 150 -0.58 1.08 5.24
N LEU A 151 -1.86 1.15 4.90
CA LEU A 151 -2.67 0.06 4.38
C LEU A 151 -3.24 0.46 3.02
N ARG A 152 -3.18 -0.45 2.05
CA ARG A 152 -3.99 -0.38 0.83
C ARG A 152 -4.87 -1.62 0.75
N LEU A 153 -6.16 -1.39 0.56
CA LEU A 153 -7.14 -2.44 0.25
C LEU A 153 -7.66 -2.28 -1.17
N LYS A 154 -7.85 -3.40 -1.86
CA LYS A 154 -8.60 -3.48 -3.12
C LYS A 154 -9.85 -4.32 -2.95
N ILE A 155 -10.98 -3.72 -3.27
CA ILE A 155 -12.31 -4.29 -3.16
C ILE A 155 -12.82 -4.55 -4.57
N ASP A 156 -13.07 -5.82 -4.88
CA ASP A 156 -13.75 -6.24 -6.11
C ASP A 156 -14.92 -7.14 -5.76
N ASN A 157 -16.07 -6.93 -6.40
CA ASN A 157 -17.29 -7.71 -6.14
C ASN A 157 -17.62 -7.87 -4.64
N ARG A 158 -17.51 -6.76 -3.89
CA ARG A 158 -17.73 -6.69 -2.42
C ARG A 158 -16.77 -7.58 -1.60
N LYS A 159 -15.69 -8.05 -2.20
CA LYS A 159 -14.66 -8.85 -1.55
C LYS A 159 -13.31 -8.15 -1.56
N ILE A 160 -12.53 -8.32 -0.49
CA ILE A 160 -11.14 -7.88 -0.43
C ILE A 160 -10.31 -8.85 -1.27
N THR A 161 -9.62 -8.33 -2.28
CA THR A 161 -8.78 -9.11 -3.21
C THR A 161 -7.29 -8.90 -2.99
N GLU A 162 -6.90 -7.71 -2.54
CA GLU A 162 -5.51 -7.36 -2.27
C GLU A 162 -5.43 -6.54 -0.98
N ILE A 163 -4.42 -6.84 -0.17
CA ILE A 163 -4.10 -6.21 1.10
C ILE A 163 -2.60 -5.94 1.10
N GLU A 164 -2.22 -4.68 1.17
CA GLU A 164 -0.81 -4.29 1.22
C GLU A 164 -0.59 -3.45 2.48
N THR A 165 0.24 -3.94 3.40
CA THR A 165 0.64 -3.21 4.60
C THR A 165 2.12 -2.82 4.53
N VAL A 166 2.39 -1.59 4.92
CA VAL A 166 3.74 -1.11 5.22
C VAL A 166 3.70 -0.65 6.67
N VAL A 167 4.49 -1.33 7.51
CA VAL A 167 4.47 -1.17 8.97
C VAL A 167 5.78 -0.55 9.41
N LEU A 168 5.68 0.63 10.02
CA LEU A 168 6.77 1.34 10.65
C LEU A 168 6.72 1.07 12.17
N ARG A 169 7.67 0.27 12.64
CA ARG A 169 7.87 -0.04 14.07
C ARG A 169 9.05 0.78 14.59
N GLY A 170 8.87 1.46 15.72
CA GLY A 170 9.94 2.25 16.33
C GLY A 170 10.62 3.24 15.37
N GLY A 171 11.88 3.55 15.63
CA GLY A 171 12.72 4.49 14.86
C GLY A 171 13.38 5.54 15.75
N ASN A 172 14.40 6.21 15.20
CA ASN A 172 14.87 7.49 15.73
C ASN A 172 14.52 8.59 14.69
N PRO A 173 13.52 9.45 14.96
CA PRO A 173 12.72 9.51 16.18
C PRO A 173 11.68 8.38 16.27
N ASN A 174 11.10 8.19 17.46
CA ASN A 174 10.05 7.21 17.75
C ASN A 174 8.75 7.52 16.98
N SER A 175 8.78 7.20 15.68
CA SER A 175 7.90 7.77 14.66
C SER A 175 6.45 7.37 14.84
N ALA A 176 6.20 6.12 15.20
CA ALA A 176 4.85 5.64 15.50
C ALA A 176 4.21 6.39 16.69
N THR A 177 5.00 6.73 17.71
CA THR A 177 4.51 7.52 18.85
C THR A 177 4.21 8.97 18.45
N LEU A 178 5.03 9.57 17.59
CA LEU A 178 4.78 10.92 17.08
C LEU A 178 3.48 10.97 16.25
N ILE A 179 3.26 9.98 15.38
CA ILE A 179 2.02 9.90 14.59
C ILE A 179 0.81 9.72 15.51
N GLU A 180 0.92 8.87 16.53
CA GLU A 180 -0.14 8.71 17.53
C GLU A 180 -0.47 10.03 18.25
N GLN A 181 0.56 10.82 18.59
CA GLN A 181 0.40 12.13 19.22
C GLN A 181 -0.17 13.21 18.30
N LEU A 182 0.06 13.13 16.98
CA LEU A 182 -0.60 14.02 16.02
C LEU A 182 -2.13 13.89 16.12
N GLY A 183 -2.63 12.67 16.37
CA GLY A 183 -4.03 12.35 16.59
C GLY A 183 -4.94 12.47 15.36
N GLN A 184 -4.69 13.41 14.46
CA GLN A 184 -5.45 13.64 13.22
C GLN A 184 -4.52 14.03 12.07
N PRO A 185 -4.88 13.72 10.80
CA PRO A 185 -4.16 14.23 9.64
C PRO A 185 -4.31 15.74 9.51
N ASP A 186 -3.48 16.34 8.65
CA ASP A 186 -3.65 17.75 8.25
C ASP A 186 -5.08 17.97 7.72
N PRO A 187 -5.82 18.98 8.21
CA PRO A 187 -7.20 19.25 7.81
C PRO A 187 -7.41 19.41 6.30
N ALA A 188 -6.39 19.81 5.55
CA ALA A 188 -6.47 19.93 4.10
C ALA A 188 -6.76 18.58 3.42
N PHE A 189 -6.35 17.46 4.02
CA PHE A 189 -6.69 16.12 3.52
C PHE A 189 -8.14 15.72 3.78
N LEU A 190 -8.88 16.45 4.62
CA LEU A 190 -10.26 16.13 4.99
C LEU A 190 -11.28 16.97 4.21
N GLU A 191 -10.84 18.02 3.52
CA GLU A 191 -11.68 18.93 2.76
C GLU A 191 -12.19 18.28 1.46
N THR A 192 -13.51 18.23 1.30
CA THR A 192 -14.15 17.89 0.02
C THR A 192 -14.05 19.08 -0.93
N VAL A 193 -13.49 18.85 -2.12
CA VAL A 193 -13.40 19.88 -3.17
C VAL A 193 -14.69 19.89 -4.00
N PRO A 194 -15.31 21.06 -4.27
CA PRO A 194 -16.47 21.16 -5.14
C PRO A 194 -16.20 20.57 -6.52
N ARG A 195 -17.17 19.84 -7.09
CA ARG A 195 -16.98 19.10 -8.36
C ARG A 195 -16.44 19.97 -9.50
N ALA A 196 -16.89 21.22 -9.60
CA ALA A 196 -16.45 22.15 -10.65
C ALA A 196 -14.98 22.61 -10.50
N GLN A 197 -14.37 22.42 -9.33
CA GLN A 197 -12.99 22.81 -9.03
C GLN A 197 -12.02 21.61 -9.04
N ARG A 198 -12.55 20.39 -9.24
CA ARG A 198 -11.74 19.16 -9.24
C ARG A 198 -10.94 19.04 -10.52
N LEU A 199 -9.66 18.78 -10.38
CA LEU A 199 -8.79 18.34 -11.47
C LEU A 199 -9.16 16.93 -11.92
N PRO A 200 -8.93 16.59 -13.20
CA PRO A 200 -9.07 15.23 -13.70
C PRO A 200 -8.14 14.24 -12.99
N ARG A 201 -8.58 13.00 -12.88
CA ARG A 201 -7.83 11.89 -12.27
C ARG A 201 -6.40 11.76 -12.80
N ASP A 202 -6.24 11.78 -14.13
CA ASP A 202 -4.93 11.61 -14.76
C ASP A 202 -4.01 12.80 -14.48
N THR A 203 -4.58 14.01 -14.35
CA THR A 203 -3.83 15.20 -13.93
C THR A 203 -3.31 15.05 -12.51
N LEU A 204 -4.12 14.53 -11.58
CA LEU A 204 -3.68 14.27 -10.21
C LEU A 204 -2.51 13.28 -10.17
N ALA A 205 -2.59 12.18 -10.94
CA ALA A 205 -1.50 11.22 -11.03
C ALA A 205 -0.23 11.82 -11.65
N GLN A 206 -0.36 12.63 -12.71
CA GLN A 206 0.77 13.31 -13.36
C GLN A 206 1.47 14.29 -12.42
N VAL A 207 0.73 15.02 -11.58
CA VAL A 207 1.32 15.92 -10.57
C VAL A 207 2.21 15.15 -9.59
N VAL A 208 1.78 13.96 -9.16
CA VAL A 208 2.58 13.11 -8.27
C VAL A 208 3.80 12.52 -8.97
N HIS A 209 3.71 12.14 -10.25
CA HIS A 209 4.90 11.76 -11.02
C HIS A 209 5.89 12.91 -11.14
N LYS A 210 5.40 14.13 -11.42
CA LYS A 210 6.21 15.35 -11.50
C LYS A 210 6.92 15.67 -10.18
N TYR A 211 6.26 15.41 -9.04
CA TYR A 211 6.86 15.49 -7.71
C TYR A 211 8.04 14.53 -7.57
N PHE A 212 7.89 13.26 -7.95
CA PHE A 212 9.00 12.30 -7.89
C PHE A 212 10.13 12.66 -8.86
N ASP A 213 9.82 13.19 -10.04
CA ASP A 213 10.84 13.70 -10.98
C ASP A 213 11.64 14.86 -10.35
N ALA A 214 10.98 15.76 -9.61
CA ALA A 214 11.64 16.85 -8.91
C ALA A 214 12.61 16.34 -7.83
N VAL A 215 12.17 15.36 -7.04
CA VAL A 215 12.98 14.75 -5.97
C VAL A 215 14.20 14.03 -6.54
N GLU A 216 14.01 13.21 -7.58
CA GLU A 216 15.09 12.43 -8.21
C GLU A 216 16.12 13.35 -8.89
N ALA A 217 15.67 14.39 -9.60
CA ALA A 217 16.55 15.35 -10.24
C ALA A 217 17.18 16.37 -9.25
N GLY A 218 16.61 16.52 -8.05
CA GLY A 218 17.03 17.54 -7.08
C GLY A 218 16.81 18.96 -7.57
N VAL A 219 15.67 19.22 -8.23
CA VAL A 219 15.29 20.54 -8.78
C VAL A 219 13.83 20.85 -8.48
N ASP A 220 13.52 22.12 -8.25
CA ASP A 220 12.13 22.57 -8.30
C ASP A 220 11.68 22.72 -9.76
N ASN A 221 10.89 21.76 -10.24
CA ASN A 221 10.31 21.77 -11.58
C ASN A 221 8.89 22.38 -11.62
N GLY A 222 8.46 23.04 -10.54
CA GLY A 222 7.12 23.59 -10.37
C GLY A 222 6.05 22.55 -10.02
N ALA A 223 6.43 21.42 -9.40
CA ALA A 223 5.50 20.44 -8.84
C ALA A 223 4.88 20.89 -7.51
N PHE A 224 5.53 21.80 -6.79
CA PHE A 224 5.19 22.17 -5.43
C PHE A 224 4.37 23.46 -5.40
N HIS A 225 3.29 23.47 -4.63
CA HIS A 225 2.59 24.69 -4.29
C HIS A 225 3.50 25.55 -3.40
N LYS A 226 3.38 26.89 -3.47
CA LYS A 226 4.21 27.81 -2.67
C LYS A 226 4.11 27.56 -1.16
N ASP A 227 2.92 27.17 -0.71
CA ASP A 227 2.61 26.84 0.69
C ASP A 227 2.66 25.31 0.93
N CYS A 228 3.46 24.58 0.16
CA CYS A 228 3.58 23.13 0.30
C CYS A 228 4.18 22.76 1.65
N GLU A 229 3.59 21.76 2.32
CA GLU A 229 4.09 21.20 3.57
C GLU A 229 4.22 19.68 3.49
N ARG A 230 5.27 19.14 4.11
CA ARG A 230 5.52 17.70 4.17
C ARG A 230 5.61 17.20 5.61
N ILE A 231 4.96 16.07 5.85
CA ILE A 231 5.06 15.30 7.09
C ILE A 231 5.59 13.91 6.75
N GLY A 232 6.80 13.58 7.21
CA GLY A 232 7.36 12.24 7.09
C GLY A 232 7.43 11.61 8.47
N ASN A 233 6.90 10.39 8.62
CA ASN A 233 7.03 9.62 9.87
C ASN A 233 6.55 10.40 11.13
N GLY A 234 5.51 11.22 10.99
CA GLY A 234 4.94 12.03 12.09
C GLY A 234 5.66 13.35 12.34
N VAL A 235 6.72 13.67 11.59
CA VAL A 235 7.49 14.91 11.74
C VAL A 235 7.23 15.82 10.56
N LYS A 236 6.89 17.09 10.82
CA LYS A 236 6.87 18.13 9.79
C LYS A 236 8.30 18.45 9.36
N VAL A 237 8.64 18.18 8.10
CA VAL A 237 10.01 18.29 7.56
C VAL A 237 10.24 19.53 6.69
N THR A 238 9.25 20.42 6.60
CA THR A 238 9.31 21.68 5.85
C THR A 238 8.83 22.82 6.74
N HIS A 239 9.39 24.03 6.58
CA HIS A 239 9.07 25.17 7.44
C HIS A 239 9.17 24.85 8.95
N ASN A 240 10.16 24.06 9.35
CA ASN A 240 10.37 23.60 10.71
C ASN A 240 11.80 23.93 11.20
N SER A 241 11.90 24.98 12.01
CA SER A 241 13.18 25.44 12.59
C SER A 241 13.63 24.65 13.82
N SER A 242 12.79 23.76 14.37
CA SER A 242 13.18 22.93 15.52
C SER A 242 14.04 21.72 15.11
N LEU A 243 13.97 21.33 13.84
CA LEU A 243 14.86 20.32 13.27
C LEU A 243 16.17 20.97 12.83
N SER A 244 17.26 20.21 12.86
CA SER A 244 18.53 20.63 12.30
C SER A 244 19.28 19.42 11.78
N MET A 245 20.23 19.64 10.88
CA MET A 245 21.15 18.61 10.43
C MET A 245 22.53 18.86 11.04
N PRO A 246 23.12 17.87 11.73
CA PRO A 246 24.47 18.01 12.26
C PRO A 246 25.47 18.40 11.18
N GLY A 247 26.34 19.38 11.47
CA GLY A 247 27.42 19.78 10.57
C GLY A 247 27.04 20.74 9.44
N LEU A 248 25.79 21.22 9.38
CA LEU A 248 25.40 22.30 8.48
C LEU A 248 25.38 23.66 9.21
N ASN A 249 25.84 24.71 8.52
CA ASN A 249 25.74 26.11 8.98
C ASN A 249 24.44 26.80 8.50
N TRP A 250 23.54 26.05 7.87
CA TRP A 250 22.23 26.44 7.39
C TRP A 250 21.24 25.31 7.68
N ASN A 251 19.94 25.55 7.57
CA ASN A 251 18.92 24.56 7.94
C ASN A 251 17.92 24.27 6.81
N PRO A 252 18.03 23.12 6.09
CA PRO A 252 17.11 22.77 5.01
C PRO A 252 15.66 22.56 5.48
N PHE A 253 15.44 22.26 6.76
CA PHE A 253 14.09 22.04 7.28
C PHE A 253 13.30 23.35 7.43
N THR A 254 13.95 24.51 7.41
CA THR A 254 13.27 25.82 7.43
C THR A 254 12.64 26.20 6.09
N LEU A 255 13.01 25.50 5.01
CA LEU A 255 12.57 25.79 3.65
C LEU A 255 11.22 25.14 3.31
N GLY A 256 10.59 25.64 2.25
CA GLY A 256 9.43 25.00 1.62
C GLY A 256 9.82 23.80 0.77
N CYS A 257 8.84 23.01 0.31
CA CYS A 257 9.09 21.75 -0.41
C CYS A 257 10.02 21.90 -1.63
N GLY A 258 9.73 22.85 -2.52
CA GLY A 258 10.48 23.04 -3.76
C GLY A 258 11.90 23.53 -3.50
N GLU A 259 12.04 24.55 -2.65
CA GLU A 259 13.33 25.08 -2.20
C GLU A 259 14.18 23.99 -1.55
N GLN A 260 13.59 23.21 -0.65
CA GLN A 260 14.25 22.10 0.01
C GLN A 260 14.76 21.05 -0.99
N VAL A 261 13.94 20.64 -1.96
CA VAL A 261 14.34 19.70 -3.02
C VAL A 261 15.47 20.28 -3.88
N ALA A 262 15.42 21.57 -4.20
CA ALA A 262 16.43 22.26 -5.00
C ALA A 262 17.81 22.34 -4.33
N THR A 263 17.88 22.14 -3.00
CA THR A 263 19.17 22.00 -2.27
C THR A 263 19.89 20.67 -2.54
N LYS A 264 19.26 19.74 -3.28
CA LYS A 264 19.76 18.39 -3.53
C LYS A 264 19.93 17.53 -2.29
N MET A 265 19.26 17.87 -1.18
CA MET A 265 19.36 17.09 0.06
C MET A 265 18.87 15.64 -0.07
N TYR A 266 18.06 15.33 -1.10
CA TYR A 266 17.56 13.99 -1.40
C TYR A 266 18.38 13.23 -2.44
N SER A 267 19.49 13.81 -2.93
CA SER A 267 20.30 13.21 -3.97
C SER A 267 21.11 11.99 -3.52
N TRP A 268 20.90 11.46 -2.30
CA TRP A 268 21.32 10.11 -1.92
C TRP A 268 20.44 9.03 -2.57
N ILE A 269 19.27 9.40 -3.08
CA ILE A 269 18.39 8.55 -3.90
C ILE A 269 18.96 8.50 -5.32
N GLU A 270 19.22 7.30 -5.82
CA GLU A 270 19.67 7.08 -7.21
C GLU A 270 18.47 7.02 -8.17
N THR A 271 17.41 6.33 -7.77
CA THR A 271 16.20 6.16 -8.58
C THR A 271 15.00 5.90 -7.68
N ILE A 272 13.85 6.44 -8.05
CA ILE A 272 12.55 6.19 -7.43
C ILE A 272 11.80 5.22 -8.34
N TYR A 273 11.84 3.92 -8.02
CA TYR A 273 11.17 2.88 -8.79
C TYR A 273 10.90 1.59 -7.99
N PRO A 274 9.70 0.98 -8.09
CA PRO A 274 8.55 1.47 -8.86
C PRO A 274 7.89 2.70 -8.25
N ARG A 275 7.16 3.45 -9.08
CA ARG A 275 6.25 4.54 -8.67
C ARG A 275 4.82 4.09 -8.95
N ARG A 276 4.13 3.54 -7.95
CA ARG A 276 2.73 3.12 -8.11
C ARG A 276 1.79 4.21 -7.63
N ILE A 277 0.76 4.49 -8.42
CA ILE A 277 -0.35 5.39 -8.09
C ILE A 277 -1.65 4.57 -7.98
N PRO A 278 -1.80 3.72 -6.94
CA PRO A 278 -2.94 2.81 -6.85
C PRO A 278 -4.28 3.51 -6.63
N ILE A 279 -4.27 4.72 -6.04
CA ILE A 279 -5.48 5.38 -5.52
C ILE A 279 -5.45 6.85 -5.88
N VAL A 280 -6.52 7.31 -6.52
CA VAL A 280 -6.77 8.72 -6.79
C VAL A 280 -8.15 9.07 -6.25
N ASP A 281 -8.16 9.88 -5.21
CA ASP A 281 -9.34 10.41 -4.53
C ASP A 281 -9.75 11.71 -5.22
N ASP A 282 -10.71 11.63 -6.14
CA ASP A 282 -11.21 12.77 -6.89
C ASP A 282 -11.93 13.78 -5.99
N GLU A 283 -12.66 13.29 -4.98
CA GLU A 283 -13.46 14.12 -4.10
C GLU A 283 -12.62 15.04 -3.23
N ARG A 284 -11.53 14.53 -2.68
CA ARG A 284 -10.59 15.29 -1.83
C ARG A 284 -9.39 15.82 -2.61
N GLN A 285 -9.32 15.55 -3.91
CA GLN A 285 -8.18 15.92 -4.76
C GLN A 285 -6.87 15.47 -4.11
N ALA A 286 -6.84 14.19 -3.76
CA ALA A 286 -5.73 13.53 -3.08
C ALA A 286 -5.31 12.26 -3.82
N VAL A 287 -4.05 11.86 -3.67
CA VAL A 287 -3.47 10.67 -4.30
C VAL A 287 -2.70 9.92 -3.24
N PHE A 288 -2.90 8.61 -3.15
CA PHE A 288 -2.05 7.74 -2.33
C PHE A 288 -1.12 6.98 -3.26
N ALA A 289 0.17 7.30 -3.20
CA ALA A 289 1.21 6.64 -3.97
C ALA A 289 2.01 5.69 -3.09
N ILE A 290 2.59 4.66 -3.72
CA ILE A 290 3.57 3.78 -3.09
C ILE A 290 4.79 3.76 -4.00
N ALA A 291 5.90 4.31 -3.49
CA ALA A 291 7.15 4.38 -4.21
C ALA A 291 8.27 3.64 -3.46
N THR A 292 9.30 3.22 -4.19
CA THR A 292 10.53 2.68 -3.60
C THR A 292 11.72 3.53 -4.01
N PHE A 293 12.46 4.07 -3.03
CA PHE A 293 13.69 4.81 -3.27
C PHE A 293 14.87 3.85 -3.22
N GLN A 294 15.69 3.85 -4.25
CA GLN A 294 16.90 3.05 -4.33
C GLN A 294 18.07 3.86 -3.78
N VAL A 295 18.69 3.35 -2.72
CA VAL A 295 19.85 3.96 -2.07
C VAL A 295 21.03 3.01 -2.25
N PRO A 296 21.93 3.25 -3.21
CA PRO A 296 23.11 2.41 -3.40
C PRO A 296 24.16 2.62 -2.30
N GLY A 297 24.09 3.72 -1.54
CA GLY A 297 25.00 4.04 -0.44
C GLY A 297 26.41 4.48 -0.87
N ASN A 298 26.71 4.57 -2.17
CA ASN A 298 28.02 4.94 -2.69
C ASN A 298 28.24 6.46 -2.86
N ARG A 299 27.25 7.28 -2.52
CA ARG A 299 27.32 8.75 -2.57
C ARG A 299 27.43 9.29 -1.16
N LEU A 300 28.60 9.82 -0.79
CA LEU A 300 28.88 10.27 0.59
C LEU A 300 28.58 11.75 0.82
N SER A 301 28.54 12.54 -0.24
CA SER A 301 28.24 13.98 -0.17
C SER A 301 27.70 14.51 -1.49
N ILE A 302 27.18 15.73 -1.47
CA ILE A 302 26.71 16.47 -2.63
C ILE A 302 27.10 17.95 -2.51
N GLN A 303 27.30 18.62 -3.63
CA GLN A 303 27.34 20.08 -3.67
C GLN A 303 25.90 20.61 -3.67
N SER A 304 25.49 21.22 -2.55
CA SER A 304 24.21 21.90 -2.43
C SER A 304 24.31 23.30 -3.05
N PRO A 305 23.47 23.64 -4.05
CA PRO A 305 23.50 24.94 -4.70
C PRO A 305 23.38 26.09 -3.69
N GLY A 306 24.34 27.01 -3.68
CA GLY A 306 24.35 28.16 -2.76
C GLY A 306 24.73 27.85 -1.31
N HIS A 307 24.93 26.58 -0.94
CA HIS A 307 25.17 26.17 0.44
C HIS A 307 26.44 25.32 0.66
N GLY A 308 27.16 25.00 -0.42
CA GLY A 308 28.42 24.25 -0.36
C GLY A 308 28.23 22.74 -0.16
N THR A 309 29.26 22.06 0.36
CA THR A 309 29.25 20.60 0.50
C THR A 309 28.34 20.16 1.63
N TYR A 310 27.36 19.32 1.30
CA TYR A 310 26.53 18.60 2.26
C TYR A 310 26.96 17.14 2.32
N LYS A 311 27.34 16.66 3.51
CA LYS A 311 27.64 15.25 3.76
C LYS A 311 26.37 14.51 4.14
N PHE A 312 26.09 13.39 3.48
CA PHE A 312 24.95 12.56 3.84
C PHE A 312 25.20 11.84 5.16
N SER A 313 24.12 11.53 5.88
CA SER A 313 24.18 10.74 7.12
C SER A 313 24.61 9.31 6.84
N ASP A 314 25.15 8.63 7.86
CA ASP A 314 25.55 7.22 7.78
C ASP A 314 24.42 6.34 7.23
N ASP A 315 23.19 6.58 7.69
CA ASP A 315 21.97 5.91 7.23
C ASP A 315 21.71 6.03 5.71
N ASN A 316 22.12 7.13 5.09
CA ASN A 316 21.97 7.37 3.64
C ASN A 316 23.21 6.90 2.84
N THR A 317 24.24 6.40 3.50
CA THR A 317 25.51 5.93 2.90
C THR A 317 25.69 4.42 2.99
N VAL A 318 24.58 3.69 3.19
CA VAL A 318 24.54 2.23 3.16
C VAL A 318 23.51 1.74 2.13
N PRO A 319 23.74 0.59 1.48
CA PRO A 319 22.79 0.05 0.51
C PRO A 319 21.45 -0.32 1.17
N LYS A 320 20.35 0.32 0.75
CA LYS A 320 18.99 -0.01 1.18
C LYS A 320 17.94 0.38 0.16
N PHE A 321 16.76 -0.23 0.26
CA PHE A 321 15.55 0.28 -0.38
C PHE A 321 14.72 0.99 0.68
N VAL A 322 14.07 2.09 0.29
CA VAL A 322 13.18 2.82 1.19
C VAL A 322 11.79 2.78 0.60
N LYS A 323 10.85 2.11 1.28
CA LYS A 323 9.45 2.02 0.91
C LYS A 323 8.70 3.25 1.42
N VAL A 324 8.01 3.93 0.51
CA VAL A 324 7.37 5.23 0.77
C VAL A 324 5.93 5.20 0.29
N PRO A 325 4.98 4.71 1.11
CA PRO A 325 3.58 5.07 0.98
C PRO A 325 3.37 6.53 1.40
N GLU A 326 2.89 7.37 0.48
CA GLU A 326 2.71 8.81 0.72
C GLU A 326 1.37 9.28 0.11
N ALA A 327 0.59 10.02 0.91
CA ALA A 327 -0.59 10.74 0.45
C ALA A 327 -0.20 12.15 0.02
N PHE A 328 -0.70 12.59 -1.13
CA PHE A 328 -0.51 13.90 -1.71
C PHE A 328 -1.85 14.62 -1.82
N ARG A 329 -1.96 15.84 -1.31
CA ARG A 329 -3.11 16.74 -1.51
C ARG A 329 -2.74 17.79 -2.54
N MET A 330 -3.59 17.98 -3.55
CA MET A 330 -3.32 18.91 -4.65
C MET A 330 -4.07 20.25 -4.50
N LYS A 331 -3.37 21.37 -4.65
CA LYS A 331 -3.98 22.70 -4.74
C LYS A 331 -3.42 23.42 -5.96
N ASP A 332 -4.29 24.02 -6.77
CA ASP A 332 -3.90 24.75 -7.98
C ASP A 332 -2.98 23.95 -8.92
N GLY A 333 -3.27 22.65 -9.09
CA GLY A 333 -2.48 21.76 -9.96
C GLY A 333 -1.08 21.41 -9.44
N ARG A 334 -0.81 21.64 -8.15
CA ARG A 334 0.49 21.39 -7.52
C ARG A 334 0.33 20.67 -6.18
N VAL A 335 1.39 20.01 -5.70
CA VAL A 335 1.40 19.36 -4.39
C VAL A 335 1.34 20.42 -3.28
N TYR A 336 0.30 20.36 -2.47
CA TYR A 336 0.05 21.27 -1.34
C TYR A 336 0.34 20.63 0.01
N ARG A 337 0.03 19.35 0.17
CA ARG A 337 0.47 18.55 1.32
C ARG A 337 1.03 17.24 0.82
N ALA A 338 2.07 16.75 1.50
CA ALA A 338 2.46 15.35 1.40
C ALA A 338 2.62 14.77 2.82
N ALA A 339 2.04 13.60 3.06
CA ALA A 339 2.15 12.92 4.34
C ALA A 339 2.35 11.43 4.10
N GLY A 340 3.40 10.84 4.66
CA GLY A 340 3.73 9.45 4.38
C GLY A 340 4.53 8.75 5.46
N LEU A 341 4.63 7.44 5.30
CA LEU A 341 5.58 6.62 6.04
C LEU A 341 6.80 6.33 5.18
N VAL A 342 7.94 6.22 5.81
CA VAL A 342 9.23 5.93 5.21
C VAL A 342 9.81 4.75 5.99
N VAL A 343 9.92 3.60 5.32
CA VAL A 343 10.36 2.33 5.93
C VAL A 343 11.54 1.78 5.15
N ASP A 344 12.65 1.51 5.83
CA ASP A 344 13.79 0.86 5.24
C ASP A 344 13.52 -0.64 5.02
N LEU A 345 13.91 -1.12 3.84
CA LEU A 345 13.86 -2.51 3.42
C LEU A 345 15.26 -2.95 2.96
N PRO A 346 15.59 -4.26 3.05
CA PRO A 346 16.80 -4.80 2.46
C PRO A 346 16.96 -4.39 0.99
N TYR A 347 18.17 -4.01 0.59
CA TYR A 347 18.46 -3.63 -0.77
C TYR A 347 18.10 -4.75 -1.75
N GLY A 348 17.32 -4.42 -2.78
CA GLY A 348 16.85 -5.41 -3.77
C GLY A 348 15.58 -6.17 -3.39
N THR A 349 14.91 -5.82 -2.28
CA THR A 349 13.55 -6.27 -1.98
C THR A 349 12.62 -6.03 -3.16
N GLN A 350 11.85 -7.05 -3.55
CA GLN A 350 10.90 -6.94 -4.64
C GLN A 350 9.60 -6.31 -4.16
N ASP A 351 9.01 -5.40 -4.93
CA ASP A 351 7.71 -4.84 -4.60
C ASP A 351 6.63 -5.93 -4.69
N ALA A 352 5.87 -6.12 -3.61
CA ALA A 352 4.90 -7.20 -3.55
C ALA A 352 3.82 -7.08 -4.63
N PHE A 353 3.45 -5.88 -5.09
CA PHE A 353 2.36 -5.67 -6.04
C PHE A 353 2.82 -5.18 -7.42
N PHE A 354 4.13 -5.29 -7.71
CA PHE A 354 4.71 -4.85 -8.98
C PHE A 354 5.72 -5.88 -9.50
N LYS A 355 5.60 -6.24 -10.78
CA LYS A 355 6.32 -7.41 -11.33
C LYS A 355 7.59 -7.09 -12.11
N ASP A 356 7.93 -5.81 -12.32
CA ASP A 356 9.15 -5.48 -13.07
C ASP A 356 10.40 -5.49 -12.19
N ASP A 357 11.46 -6.09 -12.72
CA ASP A 357 12.78 -6.11 -12.09
C ASP A 357 13.44 -4.73 -12.25
N TRP A 358 13.68 -4.06 -11.12
CA TRP A 358 14.39 -2.79 -11.05
C TRP A 358 15.78 -2.85 -11.70
N ARG A 359 16.43 -4.03 -11.74
CA ARG A 359 17.75 -4.22 -12.35
C ARG A 359 17.74 -4.03 -13.87
N ARG A 360 16.58 -4.18 -14.52
CA ARG A 360 16.46 -4.03 -15.98
C ARG A 360 16.53 -2.58 -16.47
N ARG A 361 16.63 -1.62 -15.56
CA ARG A 361 16.77 -0.18 -15.87
C ARG A 361 18.19 0.36 -15.67
N ARG A 362 19.15 -0.49 -15.31
CA ARG A 362 20.57 -0.11 -15.17
C ARG A 362 21.33 -0.19 -16.49
#